data_AF-A0A222FNP2-F1
#
_entry.id   AF-A0A222FNP2-F1
#
_cell.length_a   1.000
_cell.length_b   1.000
_cell.length_c   1.000
_cell.angle_alpha   90.00
_cell.angle_beta   90.00
_cell.angle_gamma   90.00
#
_symmetry.space_group_name_H-M   'P 1'
#
loop_
_entity.id
_entity.type
_entity.pdbx_description
1 polymer ?
#
loop_
_entity_poly.entity_id
_entity_poly.type
_entity_poly.pdbx_seq_one_letter_code
_entity_poly.pdbx_strand_id
1 'polypeptide(L)'
;MGCCVLLLWACAAHAECRDRDAMAASDDLALKLLRNAEIFYPAKVLKVHHPTRRKEIASYIKVKNKRYSIFTLVDEECNAVFRKRTRQND
;
A
#
# COMPACT_ATOMS: atom_id res chain seq x y z
N MET A 1 -7.33 17.41 -47.27
CA MET A 1 -6.13 16.99 -46.51
C MET A 1 -5.77 18.10 -45.55
N GLY A 2 -5.73 17.80 -44.26
CA GLY A 2 -5.46 18.77 -43.20
C GLY A 2 -5.63 18.14 -41.83
N CYS A 3 -5.00 16.98 -41.64
CA CYS A 3 -4.97 16.27 -40.36
C CYS A 3 -4.04 17.05 -39.42
N CYS A 4 -4.59 17.93 -38.59
CA CYS A 4 -3.83 18.58 -37.52
C CYS A 4 -3.87 17.67 -36.29
N VAL A 5 -2.96 16.68 -36.27
CA VAL A 5 -2.74 15.80 -35.11
C VAL A 5 -2.01 16.62 -34.05
N LEU A 6 -2.76 17.20 -33.11
CA LEU A 6 -2.19 17.75 -31.87
C LEU A 6 -1.73 16.57 -31.00
N LEU A 7 -0.43 16.29 -31.06
CA LEU A 7 0.27 15.38 -30.15
C LEU A 7 0.19 15.93 -28.72
N LEU A 8 -0.86 15.54 -28.00
CA LEU A 8 -0.93 15.64 -26.54
C LEU A 8 0.08 14.64 -25.95
N TRP A 9 1.33 15.05 -25.85
CA TRP A 9 2.30 14.37 -25.01
C TRP A 9 1.91 14.67 -23.56
N ALA A 10 0.97 13.90 -23.02
CA ALA A 10 0.70 13.90 -21.60
C ALA A 10 2.02 13.52 -20.91
N CYS A 11 2.63 14.48 -20.22
CA CYS A 11 3.68 14.19 -19.26
C CYS A 11 3.03 13.22 -18.27
N ALA A 12 3.39 11.94 -18.33
CA ALA A 12 2.96 10.95 -17.35
C ALA A 12 3.60 11.38 -16.03
N ALA A 13 2.91 12.27 -15.31
CA ALA A 13 3.14 12.50 -13.91
C ALA A 13 2.88 11.15 -13.27
N HIS A 14 3.96 10.38 -13.07
CA HIS A 14 3.92 9.19 -12.25
C HIS A 14 3.47 9.70 -10.90
N ALA A 15 2.23 9.39 -10.54
CA ALA A 15 1.67 9.82 -9.28
C ALA A 15 2.49 9.13 -8.20
N GLU A 16 3.47 9.83 -7.63
CA GLU A 16 4.26 9.31 -6.52
C GLU A 16 3.29 8.85 -5.43
N CYS A 17 3.27 7.54 -5.14
CA CYS A 17 2.41 6.98 -4.12
C CYS A 17 2.71 7.64 -2.76
N ARG A 18 1.87 8.58 -2.34
CA ARG A 18 2.07 9.31 -1.08
C ARG A 18 1.92 8.37 0.09
N ASP A 19 2.51 8.71 1.23
CA ASP A 19 2.45 7.85 2.42
C ASP A 19 1.02 7.49 2.80
N ARG A 20 0.08 8.44 2.69
CA ARG A 20 -1.33 8.21 2.94
C ARG A 20 -1.94 7.15 2.02
N ASP A 21 -1.66 7.24 0.72
CA ASP A 21 -2.25 6.36 -0.27
C ASP A 21 -1.59 4.97 -0.21
N ALA A 22 -0.30 4.92 0.10
CA ALA A 22 0.42 3.67 0.35
C ALA A 22 -0.10 2.95 1.61
N MET A 23 -0.36 3.71 2.68
CA MET A 23 -0.98 3.19 3.91
C MET A 23 -2.38 2.63 3.64
N ALA A 24 -3.19 3.33 2.85
CA ALA A 24 -4.52 2.85 2.45
C ALA A 24 -4.44 1.56 1.61
N ALA A 25 -3.54 1.51 0.62
CA ALA A 25 -3.33 0.29 -0.19
C ALA A 25 -2.87 -0.90 0.67
N SER A 26 -2.03 -0.67 1.67
CA SER A 26 -1.61 -1.70 2.62
C SER A 26 -2.78 -2.19 3.49
N ASP A 27 -3.60 -1.28 4.02
CA ASP A 27 -4.78 -1.63 4.83
C ASP A 27 -5.82 -2.40 4.02
N ASP A 28 -6.10 -1.99 2.79
CA ASP A 28 -7.00 -2.69 1.86
C ASP A 28 -6.52 -4.12 1.58
N LEU A 29 -5.21 -4.31 1.36
CA LEU A 29 -4.64 -5.64 1.18
C LEU A 29 -4.77 -6.45 2.48
N ALA A 30 -4.46 -5.85 3.63
CA ALA A 30 -4.50 -6.50 4.92
C ALA A 30 -5.91 -7.03 5.26
N LEU A 31 -6.96 -6.25 4.98
CA LEU A 31 -8.35 -6.66 5.15
C LEU A 31 -8.74 -7.83 4.24
N LYS A 32 -8.19 -7.91 3.01
CA LYS A 32 -8.46 -9.01 2.08
C LYS A 32 -7.80 -10.33 2.49
N LEU A 33 -6.75 -10.31 3.32
CA LEU A 33 -6.02 -11.52 3.74
C LEU A 33 -6.78 -12.35 4.79
N LEU A 34 -7.71 -11.75 5.53
CA LEU A 34 -8.43 -12.40 6.62
C LEU A 34 -9.92 -12.05 6.56
N ARG A 35 -10.79 -13.07 6.57
CA ARG A 35 -12.24 -12.86 6.63
C ARG A 35 -12.64 -12.18 7.95
N ASN A 36 -13.53 -11.20 7.86
CA ASN A 36 -14.04 -10.43 9.01
C ASN A 36 -12.92 -9.74 9.82
N ALA A 37 -11.88 -9.26 9.12
CA ALA A 37 -10.85 -8.43 9.71
C ALA A 37 -11.30 -6.97 9.79
N GLU A 38 -10.79 -6.28 10.81
CA GLU A 38 -10.99 -4.84 11.00
C GLU A 38 -9.63 -4.18 11.26
N ILE A 39 -9.43 -2.98 10.71
CA ILE A 39 -8.32 -2.11 11.11
C ILE A 39 -8.60 -1.61 12.53
N PHE A 40 -7.68 -1.80 13.46
CA PHE A 40 -7.82 -1.30 14.84
C PHE A 40 -6.82 -0.19 15.20
N TYR A 41 -5.81 0.02 14.35
CA TYR A 41 -4.81 1.06 14.52
C TYR A 41 -4.31 1.48 13.12
N PRO A 42 -4.08 2.77 12.86
CA PRO A 42 -3.66 3.25 11.55
C PRO A 42 -2.35 2.59 11.11
N ALA A 43 -2.24 2.29 9.82
CA ALA A 43 -1.01 1.81 9.23
C ALA A 43 0.15 2.81 9.42
N LYS A 44 1.38 2.30 9.30
CA LYS A 44 2.60 3.08 9.43
C LYS A 44 3.60 2.71 8.35
N VAL A 45 4.17 3.73 7.71
CA VAL A 45 5.38 3.55 6.89
C VAL A 45 6.55 3.27 7.83
N LEU A 46 7.21 2.13 7.64
CA LEU A 46 8.36 1.69 8.43
C LEU A 46 9.67 2.06 7.75
N LYS A 47 9.73 1.92 6.43
CA LYS A 47 10.94 2.15 5.64
C LYS A 47 10.59 2.59 4.23
N VAL A 48 11.40 3.48 3.68
CA VAL A 48 11.42 3.82 2.25
C VAL A 48 12.74 3.32 1.67
N HIS A 49 12.68 2.45 0.67
CA HIS A 49 13.86 1.91 0.01
C HIS A 49 14.36 2.86 -1.08
N HIS A 50 15.68 3.02 -1.19
CA HIS A 50 16.31 3.75 -2.29
C HIS A 50 17.07 2.77 -3.21
N PRO A 51 17.11 3.00 -4.54
CA PRO A 51 16.51 4.13 -5.27
C PRO A 51 15.03 3.92 -5.63
N THR A 52 14.47 2.73 -5.43
CA THR A 52 13.16 2.29 -5.96
C THR A 52 11.92 2.92 -5.30
N ARG A 53 12.11 3.76 -4.28
CA ARG A 53 11.09 4.43 -3.45
C ARG A 53 10.01 3.53 -2.85
N ARG A 54 10.16 2.20 -2.93
CA ARG A 54 9.20 1.24 -2.37
C ARG A 54 9.11 1.42 -0.86
N LYS A 55 7.89 1.34 -0.34
CA LYS A 55 7.59 1.58 1.07
C LYS A 55 7.26 0.27 1.75
N GLU A 56 7.95 -0.03 2.84
CA GLU A 56 7.51 -1.07 3.78
C GLU A 56 6.49 -0.46 4.72
N ILE A 57 5.32 -1.07 4.80
CA ILE A 57 4.20 -0.57 5.59
C ILE A 57 3.72 -1.67 6.53
N ALA A 58 3.43 -1.29 7.78
CA ALA A 58 2.74 -2.14 8.74
C ALA A 58 1.29 -1.72 8.87
N SER A 59 0.37 -2.63 8.54
CA SER A 59 -1.06 -2.53 8.81
C SER A 59 -1.43 -3.36 10.03
N TYR A 60 -2.40 -2.88 10.81
CA TYR A 60 -2.77 -3.47 12.09
C TYR A 60 -4.22 -3.91 12.10
N ILE A 61 -4.41 -5.22 11.98
CA ILE A 61 -5.75 -5.81 11.84
C ILE A 61 -6.08 -6.73 13.01
N LYS A 62 -7.35 -6.80 13.37
CA LYS A 62 -7.87 -7.74 14.38
C LYS A 62 -8.92 -8.64 13.74
N VAL A 63 -8.98 -9.88 14.21
CA VAL A 63 -10.05 -10.84 13.92
C VAL A 63 -10.47 -11.45 15.25
N LYS A 64 -11.72 -11.19 15.67
CA LYS A 64 -12.20 -11.53 17.03
C LYS A 64 -11.21 -10.99 18.09
N ASN A 65 -10.59 -11.88 18.86
CA ASN A 65 -9.66 -11.52 19.94
C ASN A 65 -8.18 -11.59 19.52
N LYS A 66 -7.88 -11.86 18.23
CA LYS A 66 -6.51 -11.98 17.74
C LYS A 66 -6.11 -10.71 16.99
N ARG A 67 -4.92 -10.18 17.27
CA ARG A 67 -4.33 -9.03 16.60
C ARG A 67 -3.15 -9.46 15.74
N TYR A 68 -3.03 -8.83 14.58
CA TYR A 68 -2.00 -9.13 13.59
C TYR A 68 -1.36 -7.84 13.09
N SER A 69 -0.04 -7.90 12.89
CA SER A 69 0.70 -6.95 12.08
C SER A 69 0.90 -7.55 10.69
N ILE A 70 0.42 -6.86 9.66
CA ILE A 70 0.62 -7.22 8.26
C ILE A 70 1.67 -6.29 7.68
N PHE A 71 2.75 -6.87 7.16
CA PHE A 71 3.81 -6.13 6.51
C PHE A 71 3.64 -6.25 5.01
N THR A 72 3.57 -5.11 4.34
CA THR A 72 3.41 -5.00 2.89
C THR A 72 4.58 -4.21 2.31
N LEU A 73 4.86 -4.46 1.04
CA LEU A 73 5.73 -3.62 0.23
C LEU A 73 4.86 -2.92 -0.81
N VAL A 74 4.85 -1.59 -0.82
CA VAL A 74 4.08 -0.76 -1.74
C VAL A 74 5.03 -0.07 -2.71
N ASP A 75 4.72 -0.10 -4.01
CA ASP A 75 5.50 0.56 -5.06
C ASP A 75 5.07 2.01 -5.32
N GLU A 76 5.69 2.65 -6.32
CA GLU A 76 5.44 4.06 -6.67
C GLU A 76 4.04 4.27 -7.25
N GLU A 77 3.40 3.21 -7.74
CA GLU A 77 2.04 3.18 -8.29
C GLU A 77 0.98 2.72 -7.26
N CYS A 78 1.33 2.64 -5.98
CA CYS A 78 0.48 2.17 -4.88
C CYS A 78 0.02 0.71 -4.97
N ASN A 79 0.74 -0.16 -5.69
CA ASN A 79 0.47 -1.59 -5.65
C ASN A 79 1.06 -2.19 -4.37
N ALA A 80 0.19 -2.71 -3.50
CA ALA A 80 0.60 -3.37 -2.27
C ALA A 80 0.84 -4.87 -2.49
N VAL A 81 2.00 -5.36 -2.04
CA VAL A 81 2.36 -6.78 -2.07
C VAL A 81 2.57 -7.30 -0.65
N PHE A 82 1.92 -8.41 -0.31
CA PHE A 82 2.07 -9.05 0.99
C PHE A 82 3.50 -9.58 1.18
N ARG A 83 4.09 -9.31 2.34
CA ARG A 83 5.42 -9.83 2.72
C ARG A 83 5.35 -10.77 3.92
N LYS A 84 4.69 -10.33 4.99
CA LYS A 84 4.67 -11.09 6.24
C LYS A 84 3.43 -10.78 7.04
N ARG A 85 2.98 -11.76 7.83
CA ARG A 85 2.01 -11.58 8.91
C ARG A 85 2.64 -12.06 10.21
N THR A 86 2.50 -11.26 11.26
CA THR A 86 2.90 -11.63 12.63
C THR A 86 1.69 -11.53 13.54
N ARG A 87 1.44 -12.55 14.36
CA ARG A 87 0.45 -12.45 15.45
C ARG A 87 1.08 -11.65 16.59
N GLN A 88 0.37 -10.66 17.10
CA GLN A 88 0.85 -9.86 18.21
C GLN A 88 0.63 -10.61 19.52
N ASN A 89 1.62 -10.52 20.41
CA ASN A 89 1.58 -11.09 21.76
C ASN A 89 1.39 -12.62 21.78
N ASP A 90 2.01 -13.32 20.83
CA ASP A 90 2.08 -14.79 20.76
C ASP A 90 3.53 -15.24 20.86
#